data_AF-A0A4R8F7U1-F1
#
_entry.id   AF-A0A4R8F7U1-F1
#
_cell.length_a   1.000
_cell.length_b   1.000
_cell.length_c   1.000
_cell.angle_alpha   90.00
_cell.angle_beta   90.00
_cell.angle_gamma   90.00
#
_symmetry.space_group_name_H-M   'P 1'
#
loop_
_entity.id
_entity.type
_entity.pdbx_description
1 polymer ?
#
loop_
_entity_poly.entity_id
_entity_poly.type
_entity_poly.pdbx_seq_one_letter_code
_entity_poly.pdbx_strand_id
1 'polypeptide(L)'
;MNDQQLLEKAKRAHFKYHEEFLRDPDMRRYLERWNPLEDNGEALEVAVTLGMAIHSLGHKVGVVCNGQFEEYFDADPMRATRRAIVRAAAAMGGADGH
;
A
#
# COMPACT_ATOMS: atom_id res chain seq x y z
N MET A 1 -6.40 -8.24 10.59
CA MET A 1 -5.83 -8.64 9.28
C MET A 1 -4.34 -8.82 9.49
N ASN A 2 -3.76 -9.94 9.03
CA ASN A 2 -2.31 -10.12 9.13
C ASN A 2 -1.59 -9.42 7.95
N ASP A 3 -0.27 -9.29 8.04
CA ASP A 3 0.53 -8.56 7.04
C ASP A 3 0.44 -9.20 5.64
N GLN A 4 0.32 -10.52 5.56
CA GLN A 4 0.17 -11.23 4.28
C GLN A 4 -1.16 -10.89 3.59
N GLN A 5 -2.27 -10.90 4.33
CA GLN A 5 -3.59 -10.51 3.82
C GLN A 5 -3.64 -9.02 3.45
N LEU A 6 -2.91 -8.20 4.21
CA LEU A 6 -2.77 -6.78 3.97
C LEU A 6 -2.05 -6.52 2.63
N LEU A 7 -0.91 -7.18 2.42
CA LEU A 7 -0.15 -7.11 1.18
C LEU A 7 -0.96 -7.62 -0.01
N GLU A 8 -1.67 -8.74 0.13
CA GLU A 8 -2.44 -9.31 -0.98
C GLU A 8 -3.55 -8.37 -1.47
N LYS A 9 -4.28 -7.74 -0.55
CA LYS A 9 -5.29 -6.74 -0.92
C LYS A 9 -4.66 -5.48 -1.52
N ALA A 10 -3.53 -5.03 -0.98
CA ALA A 10 -2.81 -3.89 -1.54
C ALA A 10 -2.31 -4.18 -2.97
N LYS A 11 -1.77 -5.40 -3.22
CA LYS A 11 -1.39 -5.87 -4.57
C LYS A 11 -2.57 -5.78 -5.52
N ARG A 12 -3.75 -6.25 -5.10
CA ARG A 12 -4.96 -6.20 -5.93
C ARG A 12 -5.38 -4.77 -6.30
N ALA A 13 -5.21 -3.81 -5.40
CA ALA A 13 -5.49 -2.40 -5.71
C ALA A 13 -4.46 -1.82 -6.68
N HIS A 14 -3.18 -2.04 -6.39
CA HIS A 14 -2.07 -1.45 -7.14
C HIS A 14 -1.93 -2.03 -8.55
N PHE A 15 -2.13 -3.33 -8.72
CA PHE A 15 -1.98 -4.04 -10.00
C PHE A 15 -3.32 -4.42 -10.66
N LYS A 16 -4.42 -3.73 -10.30
CA LYS A 16 -5.83 -4.07 -10.65
C LYS A 16 -6.10 -4.41 -12.13
N TYR A 17 -5.24 -3.99 -13.06
CA TYR A 17 -5.43 -4.13 -14.51
C TYR A 17 -4.35 -4.94 -15.23
N HIS A 18 -3.61 -5.78 -14.51
CA HIS A 18 -2.36 -6.32 -15.02
C HIS A 18 -2.31 -7.85 -15.12
N GLU A 19 -3.39 -8.47 -15.63
CA GLU A 19 -3.36 -9.88 -16.06
C GLU A 19 -2.27 -10.15 -17.11
N GLU A 20 -1.94 -9.14 -17.93
CA GLU A 20 -0.86 -9.21 -18.91
C GLU A 20 0.53 -9.19 -18.28
N PHE A 21 0.73 -8.47 -17.17
CA PHE A 21 2.01 -8.43 -16.46
C PHE A 21 2.37 -9.76 -15.81
N LEU A 22 1.37 -10.58 -15.45
CA LEU A 22 1.63 -11.93 -14.97
C LEU A 22 2.19 -12.86 -16.06
N ARG A 23 2.27 -12.44 -17.33
CA ARG A 23 2.93 -13.22 -18.40
C ARG A 23 4.43 -12.94 -18.51
N ASP A 24 4.90 -11.83 -17.95
CA ASP A 24 6.31 -11.46 -17.91
C ASP A 24 7.02 -12.17 -16.73
N PRO A 25 8.04 -13.02 -17.00
CA PRO A 25 8.81 -13.69 -15.95
C PRO A 25 9.50 -12.74 -14.96
N ASP A 26 9.96 -11.57 -15.41
CA ASP A 26 10.62 -10.59 -14.55
C ASP A 26 9.63 -9.92 -13.61
N MET A 27 8.42 -9.67 -14.10
CA MET A 27 7.36 -9.10 -13.29
C MET A 27 6.83 -10.07 -12.23
N ARG A 28 6.75 -11.38 -12.54
CA ARG A 28 6.47 -12.41 -11.52
C ARG A 28 7.49 -12.39 -10.39
N ARG A 29 8.79 -12.35 -10.74
CA ARG A 29 9.90 -12.30 -9.77
C ARG A 29 9.92 -11.01 -8.95
N TYR A 30 9.43 -9.91 -9.53
CA TYR A 30 9.23 -8.67 -8.81
C TYR A 30 8.07 -8.79 -7.81
N LEU A 31 6.90 -9.29 -8.24
CA LEU A 31 5.72 -9.47 -7.38
C LEU A 31 5.93 -10.44 -6.21
N GLU A 32 6.83 -11.42 -6.35
CA GLU A 32 7.26 -12.31 -5.27
C GLU A 32 8.03 -11.58 -4.16
N ARG A 33 8.79 -10.54 -4.52
CA ARG A 33 9.63 -9.74 -3.61
C ARG A 33 8.95 -8.45 -3.14
N TRP A 34 7.94 -8.00 -3.88
CA TRP A 34 7.18 -6.79 -3.57
C TRP A 34 6.64 -6.81 -2.14
N ASN A 35 7.13 -5.87 -1.34
CA ASN A 35 6.83 -5.71 0.06
C ASN A 35 6.93 -4.22 0.48
N PRO A 36 5.91 -3.40 0.17
CA PRO A 36 5.83 -2.01 0.60
C PRO A 36 5.72 -1.82 2.13
N LEU A 37 5.63 -2.88 2.93
CA LEU A 37 5.74 -2.76 4.39
C LEU A 37 7.20 -2.61 4.85
N GLU A 38 8.16 -3.02 4.02
CA GLU A 38 9.60 -2.98 4.32
C GLU A 38 10.37 -2.06 3.34
N ASP A 39 9.84 -1.83 2.13
CA ASP A 39 10.46 -0.96 1.14
C ASP A 39 9.74 0.40 1.00
N ASN A 40 10.50 1.49 1.17
CA ASN A 40 9.95 2.85 1.09
C ASN A 40 9.60 3.26 -0.34
N GLY A 41 10.37 2.80 -1.33
CA GLY A 41 10.15 3.11 -2.74
C GLY A 41 8.87 2.47 -3.23
N GLU A 42 8.67 1.19 -2.94
CA GLU A 42 7.44 0.48 -3.28
C GLU A 42 6.22 1.08 -2.57
N ALA A 43 6.36 1.49 -1.31
CA ALA A 43 5.27 2.17 -0.60
C ALA A 43 4.92 3.51 -1.26
N LEU A 44 5.91 4.32 -1.63
CA LEU A 44 5.67 5.59 -2.30
C LEU A 44 5.03 5.38 -3.68
N GLU A 45 5.50 4.40 -4.44
CA GLU A 45 4.93 4.02 -5.73
C GLU A 45 3.45 3.64 -5.61
N VAL A 46 3.09 2.83 -4.61
CA VAL A 46 1.69 2.50 -4.30
C VAL A 46 0.86 3.76 -4.05
N ALA A 47 1.37 4.68 -3.22
CA ALA A 47 0.66 5.90 -2.88
C ALA A 47 0.41 6.80 -4.11
N VAL A 48 1.43 6.97 -4.95
CA VAL A 48 1.33 7.78 -6.16
C VAL A 48 0.38 7.13 -7.18
N THR A 49 0.54 5.84 -7.44
CA THR A 49 -0.28 5.11 -8.41
C THR A 49 -1.75 5.09 -8.03
N LEU A 50 -2.06 5.06 -6.73
CA LEU A 50 -3.43 5.04 -6.23
C LEU A 50 -3.96 6.44 -5.89
N GLY A 51 -3.22 7.51 -6.20
CA GLY A 51 -3.66 8.90 -6.02
C GLY A 51 -3.89 9.28 -4.56
N MET A 52 -3.08 8.76 -3.64
CA MET A 52 -3.20 9.02 -2.20
C MET A 52 -2.58 10.37 -1.81
N ALA A 53 -3.22 11.06 -0.87
CA ALA A 53 -2.59 12.19 -0.17
C ALA A 53 -2.01 11.71 1.16
N ILE A 54 -0.72 12.01 1.42
CA ILE A 54 -0.02 11.65 2.66
C ILE A 54 0.25 12.94 3.43
N HIS A 55 -0.09 12.95 4.72
CA HIS A 55 0.25 14.05 5.61
C HIS A 55 0.79 13.54 6.95
N SER A 56 1.66 14.32 7.58
CA SER A 56 2.14 14.07 8.94
C SER A 56 1.70 15.21 9.86
N LEU A 57 1.27 14.87 11.08
CA LEU A 57 0.87 15.84 12.09
C LEU A 57 1.23 15.32 13.48
N GLY A 58 2.16 15.98 14.15
CA GLY A 58 2.65 15.51 15.46
C GLY A 58 3.25 14.11 15.37
N HIS A 59 2.70 13.17 16.13
CA HIS A 59 3.15 11.77 16.22
C HIS A 59 2.24 10.82 15.42
N LYS A 60 1.58 11.32 14.37
CA LYS A 60 0.75 10.51 13.46
C LYS A 60 1.01 10.82 11.99
N VAL A 61 0.84 9.79 11.17
CA VAL A 61 0.77 9.87 9.70
C VAL A 61 -0.65 9.55 9.28
N GLY A 62 -1.21 10.37 8.40
CA GLY A 62 -2.50 10.14 7.77
C GLY A 62 -2.36 9.95 6.26
N VAL A 63 -3.12 9.00 5.73
CA VAL A 63 -3.27 8.74 4.30
C VAL A 63 -4.74 8.91 3.93
N VAL A 64 -5.01 9.76 2.94
CA VAL A 64 -6.35 10.03 2.43
C VAL A 64 -6.50 9.43 1.04
N CYS A 65 -7.45 8.50 0.90
CA CYS A 65 -7.83 7.89 -0.37
C CYS A 65 -9.19 7.21 -0.21
N ASN A 66 -10.27 7.85 -0.67
CA ASN A 66 -11.66 7.42 -0.45
C ASN A 66 -12.02 7.13 1.03
N GLY A 67 -11.34 7.82 1.96
CA GLY A 67 -11.35 7.58 3.40
C GLY A 67 -10.06 8.10 4.03
N GLN A 68 -9.95 8.04 5.36
CA GLN A 68 -8.76 8.47 6.10
C GLN A 68 -8.18 7.31 6.92
N PHE A 69 -6.89 7.05 6.73
CA PHE A 69 -6.14 5.98 7.40
C PHE A 69 -5.03 6.62 8.21
N GLU A 70 -5.08 6.47 9.53
CA GLU A 70 -4.07 7.04 10.43
C GLU A 70 -3.24 5.96 11.10
N GLU A 71 -1.95 6.22 11.23
CA GLU A 71 -1.01 5.42 12.01
C GLU A 71 -0.26 6.34 12.97
N TYR A 72 -0.29 5.99 14.26
CA TYR A 72 0.51 6.63 15.28
C TYR A 72 1.93 6.06 15.25
N PHE A 73 2.92 6.90 15.53
CA PHE A 73 4.31 6.49 15.65
C PHE A 73 4.95 7.09 16.90
N ASP A 74 5.62 6.25 17.68
CA ASP A 74 6.44 6.70 18.80
C ASP A 74 7.87 7.01 18.35
N ALA A 75 8.50 6.08 17.61
CA ALA A 75 9.92 6.18 17.24
C ALA A 75 10.21 5.90 15.75
N ASP A 76 9.27 5.32 15.01
CA ASP A 76 9.48 4.93 13.61
C ASP A 76 8.38 5.50 12.69
N PRO A 77 8.48 6.80 12.33
CA PRO A 77 7.54 7.44 11.42
C PRO A 77 7.55 6.80 10.03
N MET A 78 8.67 6.21 9.61
CA MET A 78 8.80 5.60 8.28
C MET A 78 7.98 4.32 8.20
N ARG A 79 8.10 3.43 9.21
CA ARG A 79 7.27 2.23 9.30
C ARG A 79 5.79 2.55 9.43
N ALA A 80 5.43 3.59 10.19
CA ALA A 80 4.04 4.04 10.28
C ALA A 80 3.51 4.58 8.94
N THR A 81 4.33 5.36 8.21
CA THR A 81 3.98 5.83 6.86
C THR A 81 3.71 4.67 5.92
N ARG A 82 4.62 3.70 5.84
CA ARG A 82 4.43 2.50 5.01
C ARG A 82 3.16 1.75 5.37
N ARG A 83 2.93 1.49 6.66
CA ARG A 83 1.70 0.81 7.12
C ARG A 83 0.43 1.58 6.77
N ALA A 84 0.40 2.90 6.93
CA ALA A 84 -0.76 3.72 6.60
C ALA A 84 -1.11 3.62 5.11
N ILE A 85 -0.10 3.67 4.24
CA ILE A 85 -0.25 3.51 2.79
C ILE A 85 -0.78 2.12 2.45
N VAL A 86 -0.16 1.05 2.96
CA VAL A 86 -0.56 -0.32 2.62
C VAL A 86 -1.98 -0.62 3.15
N ARG A 87 -2.37 -0.07 4.31
CA ARG A 87 -3.75 -0.17 4.81
C ARG A 87 -4.77 0.54 3.94
N ALA A 88 -4.45 1.74 3.45
CA ALA A 88 -5.29 2.46 2.51
C ALA A 88 -5.43 1.69 1.19
N ALA A 89 -4.32 1.19 0.64
CA ALA A 89 -4.32 0.38 -0.58
C ALA A 89 -5.15 -0.90 -0.42
N ALA A 90 -4.97 -1.61 0.69
CA ALA A 90 -5.70 -2.83 0.99
C ALA A 90 -7.21 -2.60 1.15
N ALA A 91 -7.62 -1.46 1.71
CA ALA A 91 -9.02 -1.10 1.78
C ALA A 91 -9.64 -0.96 0.38
N MET A 92 -8.91 -0.37 -0.57
CA MET A 92 -9.38 -0.25 -1.97
C MET A 92 -9.39 -1.58 -2.73
N GLY A 93 -8.44 -2.48 -2.45
CA GLY A 93 -8.41 -3.81 -3.08
C GLY A 93 -9.37 -4.82 -2.47
N GLY A 94 -9.92 -4.49 -1.29
CA GLY A 94 -10.93 -5.27 -0.58
C GLY A 94 -12.35 -4.71 -0.66
N ALA A 95 -12.54 -3.50 -1.17
CA ALA A 95 -13.84 -2.98 -1.52
C ALA A 95 -14.31 -3.67 -2.81
N ASP A 96 -15.19 -4.65 -2.68
CA ASP A 96 -15.96 -5.14 -3.81
C ASP A 96 -16.65 -3.92 -4.44
N GLY A 97 -16.43 -3.74 -5.75
CA GLY A 97 -16.92 -2.59 -6.50
C GLY A 97 -18.41 -2.38 -6.26
N HIS A 98 -18.77 -1.16 -5.86
CA HIS A 98 -20.15 -0.68 -5.96
C HIS A 98 -20.43 -0.35 -7.42
#